data_AF-W1Y3Q0-F1
#
_entry.id   AF-W1Y3Q0-F1
#
_cell.length_a   1.000
_cell.length_b   1.000
_cell.length_c   1.000
_cell.angle_alpha   90.00
_cell.angle_beta   90.00
_cell.angle_gamma   90.00
#
_symmetry.space_group_name_H-M   'P 1'
#
loop_
_entity.id
_entity.type
_entity.pdbx_description
1 polymer ?
#
loop_
_entity_poly.entity_id
_entity_poly.type
_entity_poly.pdbx_seq_one_letter_code
_entity_poly.pdbx_strand_id
1 'polypeptide(L)'
;GEIGFTIISLTFSLIAVLIPLLFMGDIVGRLFREFAITLAVAILISAVVSLTLTPMMCARMLSQESLRKQNRFSRASEKMFDRIIAAYGRGLAKVLNHPWLTL
;
A
#
# COMPACT_ATOMS: atom_id res chain seq x y z
N GLY A 1 0.01 9.05 -13.04
CA GLY A 1 -1.13 8.36 -13.65
C GLY A 1 -1.25 6.92 -13.14
N GLU A 2 -0.17 6.15 -13.24
CA GLU A 2 -0.16 4.70 -12.95
C GLU A 2 -0.60 4.33 -11.52
N ILE A 3 -0.11 5.05 -10.51
CA ILE A 3 -0.40 4.73 -9.09
C ILE A 3 -1.88 5.02 -8.75
N GLY A 4 -2.47 6.06 -9.34
CA GLY A 4 -3.88 6.42 -9.10
C GLY A 4 -4.84 5.34 -9.59
N PHE A 5 -4.57 4.80 -10.78
CA PHE A 5 -5.35 3.68 -11.33
C PHE A 5 -5.23 2.42 -10.46
N THR A 6 -4.04 2.11 -9.95
CA THR A 6 -3.82 0.98 -9.03
C THR A 6 -4.58 1.15 -7.72
N ILE A 7 -4.57 2.34 -7.12
CA ILE A 7 -5.29 2.62 -5.88
C ILE A 7 -6.80 2.44 -6.08
N ILE A 8 -7.34 3.03 -7.15
CA ILE A 8 -8.78 2.91 -7.47
C ILE A 8 -9.17 1.44 -7.69
N SER A 9 -8.33 0.68 -8.41
CA SER A 9 -8.58 -0.74 -8.68
C SER A 9 -8.56 -1.59 -7.40
N LEU A 10 -7.60 -1.35 -6.49
CA LEU A 10 -7.54 -2.02 -5.19
C LEU A 10 -8.76 -1.71 -4.33
N THR A 11 -9.15 -0.43 -4.25
CA THR A 11 -10.35 -0.02 -3.51
C THR A 11 -11.61 -0.69 -4.08
N PHE A 12 -11.76 -0.71 -5.41
CA PHE A 12 -12.91 -1.35 -6.06
C PHE A 12 -12.93 -2.87 -5.84
N SER A 13 -11.79 -3.54 -5.93
CA SER A 13 -11.67 -4.98 -5.66
C SER A 13 -12.07 -5.32 -4.22
N LEU A 14 -11.72 -4.48 -3.26
CA LEU A 14 -12.08 -4.68 -1.85
C LEU A 14 -13.59 -4.52 -1.63
N ILE A 15 -14.22 -3.52 -2.28
CA ILE A 15 -15.68 -3.35 -2.25
C ILE A 15 -16.38 -4.55 -2.89
N ALA A 16 -15.88 -5.05 -4.02
CA ALA A 16 -16.47 -6.19 -4.72
C ALA A 16 -16.49 -7.46 -3.86
N VAL A 17 -15.44 -7.71 -3.05
CA VAL A 17 -15.38 -8.87 -2.14
C VAL A 17 -16.33 -8.75 -0.94
N LEU A 18 -16.80 -7.54 -0.62
CA LEU A 18 -17.78 -7.28 0.44
C LEU A 18 -19.22 -7.52 -0.03
N ILE A 19 -19.49 -7.50 -1.35
CA ILE A 19 -20.85 -7.73 -1.91
C ILE A 19 -21.41 -9.12 -1.54
N PRO A 20 -20.68 -10.24 -1.67
CA PRO A 20 -21.18 -11.56 -1.25
C PRO A 20 -21.60 -11.62 0.22
N LEU A 21 -20.90 -10.90 1.10
CA LEU A 21 -21.22 -10.82 2.54
C LEU A 21 -22.55 -10.10 2.79
N LEU A 22 -22.94 -9.16 1.92
CA LEU A 22 -24.24 -8.47 1.98
C LEU A 22 -25.41 -9.35 1.55
N PHE A 23 -25.16 -10.39 0.75
CA PHE A 23 -26.17 -11.33 0.25
C PHE A 23 -26.43 -12.54 1.18
N MET A 24 -25.63 -12.74 2.24
CA MET A 24 -25.93 -13.74 3.27
C MET A 24 -27.08 -13.26 4.17
N GLY A 25 -28.32 -13.62 3.81
CA GLY A 25 -29.57 -13.15 4.44
C GLY A 25 -29.94 -13.73 5.82
N ASP A 26 -29.00 -14.25 6.60
CA ASP A 26 -29.23 -14.70 7.98
C ASP A 26 -28.98 -13.57 8.99
N ILE A 27 -29.25 -13.79 10.29
CA ILE A 27 -28.93 -12.87 11.41
C ILE A 27 -27.50 -12.30 11.28
N VAL A 28 -26.59 -13.14 10.78
CA VAL A 28 -25.22 -12.82 10.43
C VAL A 28 -25.14 -11.66 9.41
N GLY A 29 -25.91 -11.67 8.32
CA GLY A 29 -25.91 -10.61 7.31
C GLY A 29 -26.26 -9.22 7.81
N ARG A 30 -27.09 -9.12 8.87
CA ARG A 30 -27.47 -7.81 9.43
C ARG A 30 -26.30 -7.17 10.19
N LEU A 31 -25.57 -7.96 10.98
CA LEU A 31 -24.35 -7.54 11.67
C LEU A 31 -23.20 -7.27 10.69
N PHE A 32 -23.03 -8.14 9.68
CA PHE A 32 -22.00 -7.98 8.65
C PHE A 32 -22.28 -6.78 7.73
N ARG A 33 -23.54 -6.42 7.50
CA ARG A 33 -23.90 -5.22 6.73
C ARG A 33 -23.46 -3.93 7.45
N GLU A 34 -23.73 -3.80 8.74
CA GLU A 34 -23.28 -2.67 9.56
C GLU A 34 -21.74 -2.53 9.53
N PHE A 35 -21.04 -3.67 9.65
CA PHE A 35 -19.58 -3.74 9.61
C PHE A 35 -19.02 -3.39 8.22
N ALA A 36 -19.62 -3.94 7.15
CA ALA A 36 -19.21 -3.68 5.77
C ALA A 36 -19.35 -2.20 5.41
N ILE A 37 -20.44 -1.55 5.84
CA ILE A 37 -20.63 -0.11 5.63
C ILE A 37 -19.54 0.69 6.34
N THR A 38 -19.23 0.35 7.60
CA THR A 38 -18.17 1.01 8.36
C THR A 38 -16.80 0.88 7.68
N LEU A 39 -16.45 -0.32 7.23
CA LEU A 39 -15.22 -0.57 6.49
C LEU A 39 -15.20 0.20 5.16
N ALA A 40 -16.28 0.17 4.39
CA ALA A 40 -16.37 0.87 3.11
C ALA A 40 -16.14 2.38 3.29
N VAL A 41 -16.78 2.99 4.28
CA VAL A 41 -16.58 4.41 4.62
C VAL A 41 -15.15 4.68 5.07
N ALA A 42 -14.58 3.82 5.93
CA ALA A 42 -13.20 3.96 6.38
C ALA A 42 -12.18 3.87 5.23
N ILE A 43 -12.38 2.95 4.28
CA ILE A 43 -11.54 2.80 3.08
C ILE A 43 -11.66 4.04 2.19
N LEU A 44 -12.87 4.56 1.97
CA LEU A 44 -13.10 5.76 1.18
C LEU A 44 -12.38 6.98 1.77
N ILE A 45 -12.53 7.21 3.07
CA ILE A 45 -11.84 8.28 3.78
C ILE A 45 -10.33 8.09 3.68
N SER A 46 -9.82 6.87 3.92
CA SER A 46 -8.40 6.55 3.80
C SER A 46 -7.85 6.80 2.40
N ALA A 47 -8.62 6.49 1.34
CA ALA A 47 -8.23 6.75 -0.03
C ALA A 47 -8.12 8.25 -0.32
N VAL A 48 -9.08 9.06 0.11
CA VAL A 48 -9.04 10.53 -0.02
C VAL A 48 -7.85 11.11 0.76
N VAL A 49 -7.68 10.67 2.00
CA VAL A 49 -6.58 11.06 2.87
C VAL A 49 -5.24 10.64 2.25
N SER A 50 -5.11 9.44 1.69
CA SER A 50 -3.90 8.98 1.02
C SER A 50 -3.63 9.75 -0.26
N LEU A 51 -4.62 10.01 -1.10
CA LEU A 51 -4.46 10.84 -2.30
C LEU A 51 -4.07 12.28 -1.97
N THR A 52 -4.30 12.76 -0.74
CA THR A 52 -3.95 14.11 -0.30
C THR A 52 -2.64 14.14 0.50
N LEU A 53 -2.46 13.24 1.45
CA LEU A 53 -1.24 13.10 2.25
C LEU A 53 -0.08 12.49 1.46
N THR A 54 -0.31 11.56 0.54
CA THR A 54 0.76 11.00 -0.30
C THR A 54 1.44 12.09 -1.13
N PRO A 55 0.74 12.94 -1.91
CA PRO A 55 1.42 14.01 -2.63
C PRO A 55 1.96 15.07 -1.69
N MET A 56 1.32 15.35 -0.54
CA MET A 56 1.83 16.34 0.40
C MET A 56 3.07 15.86 1.17
N MET A 57 3.14 14.57 1.53
CA MET A 57 4.31 13.94 2.13
C MET A 57 5.41 13.74 1.08
N CYS A 58 5.09 13.28 -0.12
CA CYS A 58 6.05 13.22 -1.21
C CYS A 58 6.60 14.64 -1.50
N ALA A 59 5.75 15.65 -1.67
CA ALA A 59 6.20 17.02 -1.89
C ALA A 59 6.99 17.57 -0.70
N ARG A 60 6.58 17.32 0.56
CA ARG A 60 7.27 17.87 1.73
C ARG A 60 8.54 17.12 2.10
N MET A 61 8.58 15.80 1.92
CA MET A 61 9.74 14.96 2.20
C MET A 61 10.77 15.10 1.09
N LEU A 62 10.35 15.16 -0.19
CA LEU A 62 11.20 15.42 -1.34
C LEU A 62 11.65 16.89 -1.44
N SER A 63 10.81 17.87 -1.03
CA SER A 63 11.21 19.29 -0.95
C SER A 63 12.11 19.59 0.26
N GLN A 64 11.99 18.85 1.37
CA GLN A 64 13.00 18.90 2.44
C GLN A 64 14.32 18.23 2.03
N GLU A 65 14.27 17.29 1.08
CA GLU A 65 15.46 16.70 0.46
C GLU A 65 16.16 17.71 -0.46
N SER A 66 15.40 18.50 -1.23
CA SER A 66 15.97 19.48 -2.18
C SER A 66 16.52 20.75 -1.52
N LEU A 67 16.02 21.17 -0.34
CA LEU A 67 16.44 22.44 0.27
C LEU A 67 17.13 22.34 1.65
N ARG A 68 17.15 21.18 2.34
CA ARG A 68 17.67 21.16 3.73
C ARG A 68 18.50 19.95 4.20
N LYS A 69 18.75 18.89 3.41
CA LYS A 69 19.29 17.63 3.99
C LYS A 69 20.38 16.89 3.22
N GLN A 70 21.42 17.63 2.80
CA GLN A 70 22.79 17.09 2.77
C GLN A 70 23.36 16.89 4.20
N ASN A 71 22.57 16.40 5.15
CA ASN A 71 22.99 16.15 6.53
C ASN A 71 23.16 14.63 6.74
N ARG A 72 24.21 14.23 7.45
CA ARG A 72 24.78 12.84 7.52
C ARG A 72 23.77 11.70 7.72
N PHE A 73 22.60 11.99 8.29
CA PHE A 73 21.51 11.04 8.48
C PHE A 73 20.86 10.58 7.16
N SER A 74 20.66 11.48 6.18
CA SER A 74 20.08 11.12 4.88
C SER A 74 20.98 10.14 4.11
N ARG A 75 22.29 10.40 4.08
CA ARG A 75 23.28 9.49 3.47
C ARG A 75 23.39 8.14 4.18
N ALA A 76 23.15 8.10 5.50
CA ALA A 76 23.12 6.85 6.24
C ALA A 76 21.86 6.03 5.91
N SER A 77 20.70 6.69 5.79
CA SER A 77 19.45 6.07 5.36
C SER A 77 19.53 5.58 3.90
N GLU A 78 20.09 6.37 2.99
CA GLU A 78 20.28 5.99 1.57
C GLU A 78 21.14 4.73 1.46
N LYS A 79 22.28 4.67 2.15
CA LYS A 79 23.12 3.46 2.22
C LYS A 79 22.42 2.27 2.86
N MET A 80 21.50 2.50 3.81
CA MET A 80 20.69 1.43 4.40
C MET A 80 19.66 0.91 3.40
N PHE A 81 18.95 1.80 2.70
CA PHE A 81 18.00 1.43 1.64
C PHE A 81 18.69 0.67 0.51
N ASP A 82 19.83 1.14 0.02
CA ASP A 82 20.62 0.44 -1.01
C ASP A 82 21.05 -0.95 -0.55
N ARG A 83 21.45 -1.09 0.72
CA ARG A 83 21.85 -2.37 1.29
C ARG A 83 20.67 -3.34 1.40
N ILE A 84 19.48 -2.84 1.73
CA ILE A 84 18.23 -3.61 1.76
C ILE A 84 17.86 -4.04 0.33
N ILE A 85 17.89 -3.13 -0.64
CA ILE A 85 17.59 -3.43 -2.05
C ILE A 85 18.57 -4.47 -2.60
N ALA A 86 19.87 -4.33 -2.34
CA ALA A 86 20.89 -5.28 -2.78
C ALA A 86 20.81 -6.63 -2.07
N ALA A 87 20.37 -6.68 -0.81
CA ALA A 87 20.10 -7.93 -0.11
C ALA A 87 18.85 -8.61 -0.67
N TYR A 88 17.78 -7.86 -0.92
CA TYR A 88 16.55 -8.35 -1.52
C TYR A 88 16.79 -8.87 -2.94
N GLY A 89 17.54 -8.15 -3.77
CA GLY A 89 17.92 -8.59 -5.11
C GLY A 89 18.74 -9.88 -5.10
N ARG A 90 19.66 -10.04 -4.14
CA ARG A 90 20.42 -11.30 -3.96
C ARG A 90 19.55 -12.46 -3.47
N GLY A 91 18.62 -12.20 -2.56
CA GLY A 91 17.65 -13.19 -2.09
C GLY A 91 16.70 -13.62 -3.20
N LEU A 92 16.15 -12.66 -3.94
CA LEU A 92 15.27 -12.89 -5.07
C LEU A 92 16.01 -13.63 -6.19
N ALA A 93 17.23 -13.24 -6.54
CA ALA A 93 18.05 -13.96 -7.51
C ALA A 93 18.36 -15.40 -7.06
N LYS A 94 18.50 -15.66 -5.76
CA LYS A 94 18.71 -17.01 -5.23
C LYS A 94 17.44 -17.86 -5.27
N VAL A 95 16.28 -17.27 -4.98
CA VAL A 95 14.97 -17.96 -5.07
C VAL A 95 14.59 -18.21 -6.53
N LEU A 96 14.78 -17.21 -7.40
CA LEU A 96 14.45 -17.29 -8.82
C LEU A 96 15.43 -18.17 -9.63
N ASN A 97 16.68 -18.34 -9.16
CA ASN A 97 17.63 -19.35 -9.69
C ASN A 97 17.45 -20.75 -9.07
N HIS A 98 16.64 -20.90 -8.02
CA HIS A 98 16.13 -22.20 -7.57
C HIS A 98 14.60 -22.31 -7.79
N PRO A 99 14.10 -22.11 -9.03
CA PRO A 99 12.68 -22.27 -9.33
C PRO A 99 12.24 -23.74 -9.16
N TRP A 100 13.19 -24.67 -9.07
CA TRP A 100 12.97 -26.10 -8.83
C TRP A 100 12.48 -26.46 -7.42
N LEU A 101 12.47 -25.54 -6.45
CA LEU A 101 11.88 -25.78 -5.12
C LEU A 101 10.44 -25.23 -4.97
N THR A 102 9.91 -24.58 -6.00
CA THR A 102 8.58 -23.91 -5.95
C THR A 102 7.51 -24.66 -6.76
N LEU A 103 7.80 -25.90 -7.17
CA LEU A 103 6.90 -26.84 -7.85
C LEU A 103 6.70 -28.06 -6.95
#